data_AF-A0A1B6E5Q9-F1
#
_entry.id   AF-A0A1B6E5Q9-F1
#
_cell.length_a   1.000
_cell.length_b   1.000
_cell.length_c   1.000
_cell.angle_alpha   90.00
_cell.angle_beta   90.00
_cell.angle_gamma   90.00
#
_symmetry.space_group_name_H-M   'P 1'
#
loop_
_entity.id
_entity.type
_entity.pdbx_description
1 polymer ?
#
loop_
_entity_poly.entity_id
_entity_poly.type
_entity_poly.pdbx_seq_one_letter_code
_entity_poly.pdbx_strand_id
1 'polypeptide(L)'
;TMGADVLSEVSPNNYADVLETLKKDWPAAVHVYYFIKNFHDWSEKTDYSQIKVYCPDGNANDGIVFAIAEIKAPKTVYIFFHCVQKNGIEKLKKILRETKKVGLDEKTQF
;
A
#
# COMPACT_ATOMS: atom_id res chain seq x y z
N THR A 1 -14.57 -20.22 8.94
CA THR A 1 -14.90 -18.78 8.88
C THR A 1 -13.82 -18.11 8.08
N MET A 2 -14.12 -17.51 6.92
CA MET A 2 -13.13 -16.71 6.20
C MET A 2 -12.87 -15.45 7.05
N GLY A 3 -11.80 -15.47 7.85
CA GLY A 3 -11.37 -14.31 8.63
C GLY A 3 -11.10 -13.12 7.70
N ALA A 4 -11.38 -11.92 8.18
CA ALA A 4 -11.01 -10.69 7.48
C ALA A 4 -9.50 -10.68 7.16
N ASP A 5 -9.13 -10.09 6.02
CA ASP A 5 -7.72 -9.93 5.65
C ASP A 5 -7.00 -9.02 6.67
N VAL A 6 -5.72 -9.28 6.92
CA VAL A 6 -4.89 -8.45 7.82
C VAL A 6 -4.68 -7.03 7.29
N LEU A 7 -4.90 -6.82 5.99
CA LEU A 7 -4.92 -5.52 5.34
C LEU A 7 -6.35 -5.06 5.05
N SER A 8 -6.67 -3.84 5.46
CA SER A 8 -7.92 -3.16 5.09
C SER A 8 -7.63 -2.00 4.14
N GLU A 9 -8.51 -1.84 3.14
CA GLU A 9 -8.42 -0.75 2.17
C GLU A 9 -8.71 0.57 2.88
N VAL A 10 -7.85 1.55 2.66
CA VAL A 10 -8.03 2.92 3.15
C VAL A 10 -8.92 3.66 2.15
N SER A 11 -9.93 4.37 2.65
CA SER A 11 -10.75 5.25 1.79
C SER A 11 -9.85 6.29 1.10
N PRO A 12 -10.05 6.58 -0.20
CA PRO A 12 -9.32 7.65 -0.90
C PRO A 12 -9.37 9.00 -0.16
N ASN A 13 -10.49 9.31 0.49
CA ASN A 13 -10.65 10.53 1.31
C ASN A 13 -9.66 10.61 2.48
N ASN A 14 -9.08 9.49 2.89
CA ASN A 14 -8.13 9.38 4.01
C ASN A 14 -6.69 9.16 3.52
N TYR A 15 -6.40 9.27 2.22
CA TYR A 15 -5.03 9.14 1.72
C TYR A 15 -4.10 10.22 2.28
N ALA A 16 -4.62 11.40 2.64
CA ALA A 16 -3.83 12.44 3.31
C ALA A 16 -3.16 11.92 4.59
N ASP A 17 -3.84 11.14 5.42
CA ASP A 17 -3.27 10.58 6.66
C ASP A 17 -2.16 9.57 6.40
N VAL A 18 -2.28 8.80 5.30
CA VAL A 18 -1.24 7.88 4.83
C VAL A 18 -0.01 8.66 4.38
N LEU A 19 -0.21 9.70 3.58
CA LEU A 19 0.85 10.57 3.08
C LEU A 19 1.59 11.27 4.21
N GLU A 20 0.88 11.80 5.22
CA GLU A 20 1.50 12.37 6.42
C GLU A 20 2.26 11.32 7.24
N THR A 21 1.79 10.08 7.29
CA THR A 21 2.53 9.01 7.97
C THR A 21 3.83 8.67 7.25
N LEU A 22 3.83 8.59 5.91
CA LEU A 22 5.04 8.30 5.13
C LEU A 22 6.10 9.39 5.31
N LYS A 23 5.71 10.67 5.44
CA LYS A 23 6.65 11.78 5.70
C LYS A 23 7.49 11.61 6.96
N LYS A 24 7.05 10.80 7.95
CA LYS A 24 7.79 10.54 9.18
C LYS A 24 9.12 9.80 8.94
N ASP A 25 9.26 9.11 7.80
CA ASP A 25 10.46 8.36 7.42
C ASP A 25 11.12 8.92 6.15
N TRP A 26 11.16 10.24 6.02
CA TRP A 26 11.88 10.91 4.93
C TRP A 26 13.40 10.85 5.18
N PRO A 27 14.24 10.63 4.16
CA PRO A 27 13.93 10.54 2.72
C PRO A 27 13.44 9.16 2.26
N ALA A 28 13.53 8.12 3.10
CA ALA A 28 13.34 6.73 2.69
C ALA A 28 11.97 6.46 2.06
N ALA A 29 10.89 7.02 2.61
CA ALA A 29 9.52 6.78 2.14
C ALA A 29 9.09 7.63 0.91
N VAL A 30 9.96 8.48 0.36
CA VAL A 30 9.59 9.46 -0.68
C VAL A 30 8.98 8.84 -1.93
N HIS A 31 9.46 7.65 -2.30
CA HIS A 31 9.05 6.96 -3.50
C HIS A 31 7.61 6.42 -3.36
N VAL A 32 7.26 5.81 -2.22
CA VAL A 32 5.88 5.37 -1.94
C VAL A 32 4.94 6.55 -1.80
N TYR A 33 5.39 7.65 -1.18
CA TYR A 33 4.60 8.87 -1.06
C TYR A 33 4.17 9.39 -2.44
N TYR A 34 5.12 9.62 -3.35
CA TYR A 34 4.80 10.16 -4.67
C TYR A 34 4.10 9.13 -5.56
N PHE A 35 4.37 7.84 -5.38
CA PHE A 35 3.60 6.79 -6.05
C PHE A 35 2.11 6.88 -5.70
N ILE A 36 1.77 6.93 -4.41
CA ILE A 36 0.38 7.05 -3.96
C ILE A 36 -0.25 8.34 -4.49
N LYS A 37 0.42 9.48 -4.27
CA LYS A 37 -0.10 10.79 -4.66
C LYS A 37 -0.35 10.86 -6.16
N ASN A 38 0.61 10.49 -6.99
CA ASN A 38 0.50 10.66 -8.43
C ASN A 38 -0.56 9.74 -9.04
N PHE A 39 -0.61 8.47 -8.62
CA PHE A 39 -1.62 7.55 -9.13
C PHE A 39 -3.04 7.89 -8.65
N HIS A 40 -3.18 8.46 -7.44
CA HIS A 40 -4.46 8.98 -7.01
C HIS A 40 -4.90 10.16 -7.89
N ASP A 41 -4.03 11.16 -8.06
CA ASP A 41 -4.29 12.33 -8.91
C ASP A 41 -4.62 11.92 -10.36
N TRP A 42 -3.99 10.86 -10.90
CA TRP A 42 -4.28 10.34 -12.24
C TRP A 42 -5.61 9.58 -12.31
N SER A 43 -5.96 8.82 -11.27
CA SER A 43 -7.22 8.09 -11.20
C SER A 43 -8.45 9.00 -11.12
N GLU A 44 -8.29 10.22 -10.58
CA GLU A 44 -9.37 11.22 -10.56
C GLU A 44 -9.58 11.89 -11.93
N LYS A 45 -8.55 11.87 -12.79
CA LYS A 45 -8.54 12.58 -14.08
C LYS A 45 -8.75 11.66 -15.27
N THR A 46 -8.46 10.38 -15.12
CA THR A 46 -8.45 9.42 -16.22
C THR A 46 -8.89 8.04 -15.74
N ASP A 47 -9.58 7.30 -16.60
CA ASP A 47 -9.88 5.89 -16.36
C ASP A 47 -8.68 4.97 -16.66
N TYR A 48 -7.53 5.51 -17.04
CA TYR A 48 -6.36 4.74 -17.47
C TYR A 48 -5.66 4.02 -16.33
N SER A 49 -5.73 4.58 -15.13
CA SER A 49 -5.07 4.07 -13.93
C SER A 49 -6.00 4.04 -12.74
N GLN A 50 -5.77 3.09 -11.84
CA GLN A 50 -6.41 3.06 -10.52
C GLN A 50 -5.38 2.75 -9.44
N ILE A 51 -5.66 3.17 -8.21
CA ILE A 51 -4.84 2.87 -7.05
C ILE A 51 -5.69 2.51 -5.84
N LYS A 52 -5.24 1.49 -5.11
CA LYS A 52 -5.76 1.11 -3.82
C LYS A 52 -4.65 1.13 -2.79
N VAL A 53 -4.91 1.79 -1.67
CA VAL A 53 -3.99 1.83 -0.54
C VAL A 53 -4.56 0.99 0.59
N TYR A 54 -3.69 0.25 1.27
CA TYR A 54 -4.06 -0.61 2.39
C TYR A 54 -3.13 -0.37 3.57
N CYS A 55 -3.70 -0.49 4.77
CA CYS A 55 -2.98 -0.47 6.04
C CYS A 55 -3.48 -1.60 6.93
N PRO A 56 -2.67 -2.07 7.91
CA PRO A 56 -3.14 -2.97 8.95
C PRO A 56 -4.35 -2.38 9.67
N ASP A 57 -5.45 -3.13 9.71
CA ASP A 57 -6.73 -2.69 10.28
C ASP A 57 -7.26 -1.35 9.71
N GLY A 58 -6.76 -0.92 8.55
CA GLY A 58 -7.10 0.36 7.92
C GLY A 58 -6.48 1.58 8.62
N ASN A 59 -5.57 1.36 9.57
CA ASN A 59 -4.97 2.41 10.38
C ASN A 59 -3.63 2.89 9.81
N ALA A 60 -3.64 4.04 9.14
CA ALA A 60 -2.44 4.66 8.59
C ALA A 60 -1.35 4.92 9.65
N ASN A 61 -1.72 5.20 10.90
CA ASN A 61 -0.77 5.53 11.97
C ASN A 61 0.12 4.35 12.38
N ASP A 62 -0.24 3.12 12.00
CA ASP A 62 0.59 1.95 12.23
C ASP A 62 1.89 1.99 11.42
N GLY A 63 1.98 2.86 10.40
CA GLY A 63 3.21 3.12 9.66
C GLY A 63 3.58 2.03 8.64
N ILE A 64 2.73 1.02 8.47
CA ILE A 64 2.85 0.02 7.42
C ILE A 64 1.82 0.36 6.34
N VAL A 65 2.31 0.62 5.14
CA VAL A 65 1.50 1.06 4.00
C VAL A 65 1.75 0.14 2.82
N PHE A 66 0.68 -0.30 2.19
CA PHE A 66 0.70 -1.02 0.92
C PHE A 66 -0.04 -0.21 -0.13
N ALA A 67 0.55 -0.02 -1.31
CA ALA A 67 -0.06 0.67 -2.43
C ALA A 67 -0.03 -0.24 -3.65
N ILE A 68 -1.21 -0.53 -4.19
CA ILE A 68 -1.38 -1.35 -5.39
C ILE A 68 -1.98 -0.46 -6.46
N ALA A 69 -1.23 -0.21 -7.52
CA ALA A 69 -1.70 0.53 -8.68
C ALA A 69 -1.83 -0.38 -9.89
N GLU A 70 -2.85 -0.15 -10.71
CA GLU A 70 -3.08 -0.84 -11.97
C GLU A 70 -3.17 0.18 -13.09
N ILE A 71 -2.35 -0.02 -14.13
CA ILE A 71 -2.48 0.62 -15.44
C ILE A 71 -3.30 -0.32 -16.33
N LYS A 72 -4.34 0.17 -17.02
CA LYS A 72 -5.28 -0.70 -17.75
C LYS A 72 -4.79 -1.13 -19.14
N ALA A 73 -3.92 -0.37 -19.81
CA ALA A 73 -3.47 -0.68 -21.18
C ALA A 73 -2.00 -0.26 -21.45
N PRO A 74 -1.03 -1.21 -21.55
CA PRO A 74 -1.18 -2.63 -21.24
C PRO A 74 -1.48 -2.85 -19.75
N LYS A 75 -2.23 -3.92 -19.43
CA LYS A 75 -2.55 -4.25 -18.03
C LYS A 75 -1.27 -4.52 -17.25
N THR A 76 -0.92 -3.61 -16.34
CA THR A 76 0.31 -3.67 -15.55
C THR A 76 -0.02 -3.33 -14.10
N VAL A 77 0.43 -4.17 -13.17
CA VAL A 77 0.21 -3.98 -11.72
C VAL A 77 1.53 -3.63 -11.05
N TYR A 78 1.53 -2.55 -10.29
CA TYR A 78 2.64 -2.11 -9.46
C TYR A 78 2.26 -2.24 -8.00
N ILE A 79 3.14 -2.87 -7.22
CA ILE A 79 2.95 -3.07 -5.78
C ILE A 79 4.12 -2.41 -5.07
N PHE A 80 3.81 -1.48 -4.19
CA PHE A 80 4.76 -0.86 -3.29
C PHE A 80 4.30 -1.11 -1.86
N PHE A 81 5.25 -1.34 -0.96
CA PHE A 81 4.98 -1.33 0.47
C PHE A 81 6.13 -0.65 1.20
N HIS A 82 5.80 0.03 2.30
CA HIS A 82 6.78 0.70 3.15
C HIS A 82 6.43 0.47 4.61
N CYS A 83 7.45 0.33 5.45
CA CYS A 83 7.30 0.34 6.89
C CYS A 83 8.13 1.50 7.46
N VAL A 84 7.45 2.49 8.03
CA VAL A 84 8.03 3.68 8.66
C VAL A 84 8.86 3.31 9.90
N GLN A 85 8.56 2.17 10.53
CA GLN A 85 9.22 1.74 11.76
C GLN A 85 10.44 0.88 11.44
N LYS A 86 11.63 1.29 11.92
CA LYS A 86 12.88 0.53 11.73
C LYS A 86 12.81 -0.92 12.20
N ASN A 87 11.99 -1.21 13.22
CA ASN A 87 11.83 -2.54 13.80
C ASN A 87 10.57 -3.27 13.30
N GLY A 88 9.84 -2.68 12.35
CA GLY A 88 8.57 -3.22 11.86
C GLY A 88 8.71 -4.34 10.83
N ILE A 89 9.94 -4.78 10.53
CA ILE A 89 10.21 -5.80 9.50
C ILE A 89 9.53 -7.13 9.79
N GLU A 90 9.51 -7.59 11.04
CA GLU A 90 8.86 -8.86 11.40
C GLU A 90 7.33 -8.77 11.29
N LYS A 91 6.76 -7.61 11.65
CA LYS A 91 5.34 -7.33 11.44
C LYS A 91 4.99 -7.29 9.95
N LEU A 92 5.83 -6.65 9.14
CA LEU A 92 5.67 -6.58 7.69
C LEU A 92 5.75 -7.97 7.04
N LYS A 93 6.75 -8.80 7.41
CA LYS A 93 6.86 -10.19 6.94
C LYS A 93 5.63 -11.01 7.29
N LYS A 94 5.13 -10.87 8.52
CA LYS A 94 3.90 -11.55 8.96
C LYS A 94 2.72 -11.13 8.07
N ILE A 95 2.54 -9.83 7.84
CA ILE A 95 1.47 -9.32 6.95
C ILE A 95 1.61 -9.89 5.53
N LEU A 96 2.81 -9.89 4.96
CA LEU A 96 3.06 -10.41 3.62
C LEU A 96 2.73 -11.90 3.49
N ARG A 97 2.90 -12.69 4.56
CA ARG A 97 2.55 -14.11 4.60
C ARG A 97 1.05 -14.37 4.80
N GLU A 98 0.35 -13.45 5.46
CA GLU A 98 -1.06 -13.64 5.85
C GLU A 98 -2.05 -12.96 4.91
N THR A 99 -1.65 -11.89 4.22
CA THR A 99 -2.54 -11.15 3.33
C THR A 99 -2.84 -11.93 2.04
N LYS A 100 -4.07 -11.78 1.55
CA LYS A 100 -4.54 -12.27 0.26
C LYS A 100 -4.72 -11.13 -0.75
N LYS A 101 -4.39 -9.89 -0.38
CA LYS A 101 -4.53 -8.68 -1.22
C LYS A 101 -3.36 -8.49 -2.16
N VAL A 102 -2.17 -8.90 -1.73
CA VAL A 102 -0.95 -8.85 -2.53
C VAL A 102 -0.80 -10.24 -3.14
N GLY A 103 -1.05 -10.37 -4.44
CA GLY A 103 -0.95 -11.64 -5.18
C GLY A 103 0.50 -12.08 -5.35
N LEU A 104 1.19 -12.33 -4.24
CA LEU A 104 2.51 -12.92 -4.19
C LEU A 104 2.34 -14.40 -4.51
N ASP A 105 2.97 -14.87 -5.58
CA ASP A 105 2.99 -16.29 -5.89
C ASP A 105 3.73 -17.07 -4.79
N GLU A 106 3.52 -18.38 -4.71
CA GLU A 106 4.18 -19.25 -3.72
C GLU A 106 5.72 -19.22 -3.80
N LYS A 107 6.28 -18.65 -4.88
CA LYS A 107 7.72 -18.50 -5.10
C LYS A 107 8.29 -17.25 -4.42
N THR A 108 7.44 -16.33 -3.98
CA THR A 108 7.85 -15.11 -3.27
C THR A 108 7.74 -15.34 -1.76
N GLN A 109 8.64 -16.18 -1.21
CA GLN A 109 8.74 -16.39 0.24
C GLN A 109 9.70 -15.36 0.86
N PHE A 110 9.22 -14.59 1.85
CA PHE A 110 9.99 -13.64 2.67
C PHE A 110 10.44 -14.26 3.99
#